data_AF-A0A0F6YMT9-F1
#
_entry.id   AF-A0A0F6YMT9-F1
#
_cell.length_a   1.000
_cell.length_b   1.000
_cell.length_c   1.000
_cell.angle_alpha   90.00
_cell.angle_beta   90.00
_cell.angle_gamma   90.00
#
_symmetry.space_group_name_H-M   'P 1'
#
loop_
_entity.id
_entity.type
_entity.pdbx_description
1 polymer ?
#
loop_
_entity_poly.entity_id
_entity_poly.type
_entity_poly.pdbx_seq_one_letter_code
_entity_poly.pdbx_strand_id
1 'polypeptide(L)'
;MGCGSLFAIGACALCLTGVWAVNMPFAEQRARHVNHFPLPNFAGPPPEEPPEGTYALVRYAAPLGANWAYVSEPREGPRRPAVVYVHGGFDWSIGALAWSRTWRGDDQSGMAFAQDGLVVMFPSFRGNHDNPGSAECFFGEIDDLVAAADFLAARPDVDPERIYLVGHSTGATLALLTAAASDRYRAVFAIGPTAAVTDYGDGGCLPPHVSFSERWLRDASHFVDEIRTPTFLVEGAEQPSNGDLLPWLDAMAGTAPVEAVVVPGLDHFSVIAPATEVIARAILDGGGPAGAPRISADAIVDASRERCATSVVEGSAASQAEPWASTPHDEWPQLVLTNEMSFSGRPPSGGASAFLIDAGGRAHVATAAHLTAEPGGIEPAVDGLAMRDPTRFDALLEEWTIYPRTQPEREIRATGLTEPAVFDDWLLLRTDADPDTLPSTPLRIAARPADVGDAVFLVGCPYSEETCVQNVYRGRVTAGAEGRFVYDLDPPVDVRGFSGAPVLDVHGHVVGVFSVSGELELNDDGLMIEGEADSRLVEHVAHCAAR
;
A
#
# COMPACT_ATOMS: atom_id res chain seq x y z
N MET A 1 -78.46 6.84 19.49
CA MET A 1 -77.25 7.69 19.36
C MET A 1 -76.06 6.76 19.17
N GLY A 2 -75.30 6.90 18.07
CA GLY A 2 -74.06 6.16 17.70
C GLY A 2 -74.22 4.64 17.48
N CYS A 3 -74.43 4.08 16.29
CA CYS A 3 -73.67 4.03 15.03
C CYS A 3 -72.47 3.03 15.03
N GLY A 4 -72.70 1.84 14.45
CA GLY A 4 -71.82 1.18 13.48
C GLY A 4 -70.60 0.38 13.96
N SER A 5 -70.65 -0.94 13.83
CA SER A 5 -69.45 -1.79 13.64
C SER A 5 -69.82 -2.99 12.78
N LEU A 6 -69.38 -2.97 11.52
CA LEU A 6 -69.35 -4.13 10.62
C LEU A 6 -67.91 -4.63 10.59
N PHE A 7 -67.69 -5.85 11.08
CA PHE A 7 -66.48 -6.63 10.86
C PHE A 7 -66.55 -7.25 9.45
N ALA A 8 -65.56 -6.96 8.61
CA ALA A 8 -65.33 -7.64 7.34
C ALA A 8 -64.07 -8.50 7.44
N ILE A 9 -64.19 -9.71 6.90
CA ILE A 9 -63.22 -10.79 6.81
C ILE A 9 -62.01 -10.33 5.99
N GLY A 10 -60.80 -10.36 6.58
CA GLY A 10 -59.53 -10.15 5.90
C GLY A 10 -58.78 -11.48 5.77
N ALA A 11 -58.63 -11.95 4.53
CA ALA A 11 -57.99 -13.21 4.17
C ALA A 11 -56.45 -13.14 4.25
N CYS A 12 -55.86 -14.27 4.61
CA CYS A 12 -54.45 -14.66 4.47
C CYS A 12 -53.77 -14.12 3.19
N ALA A 13 -52.84 -13.18 3.34
CA ALA A 13 -51.92 -12.76 2.27
C ALA A 13 -50.48 -12.48 2.78
N LEU A 14 -50.09 -13.02 3.93
CA LEU A 14 -48.82 -12.65 4.62
C LEU A 14 -47.77 -13.76 4.71
N CYS A 15 -47.96 -14.91 4.05
CA CYS A 15 -46.98 -16.01 4.09
C CYS A 15 -46.32 -16.36 2.74
N LEU A 16 -46.49 -15.54 1.69
CA LEU A 16 -45.95 -15.85 0.35
C LEU A 16 -44.77 -14.97 -0.11
N THR A 17 -44.29 -14.02 0.71
CA THR A 17 -43.20 -13.11 0.29
C THR A 17 -41.79 -13.65 0.53
N GLY A 18 -41.61 -14.66 1.39
CA GLY A 18 -40.28 -15.18 1.74
C GLY A 18 -39.67 -16.18 0.74
N VAL A 19 -40.47 -16.82 -0.12
CA VAL A 19 -40.02 -17.93 -0.98
C VAL A 19 -39.62 -17.45 -2.39
N TRP A 20 -40.00 -16.25 -2.81
CA TRP A 20 -39.72 -15.74 -4.16
C TRP A 20 -38.35 -15.06 -4.32
N ALA A 21 -37.70 -14.65 -3.23
CA ALA A 21 -36.43 -13.92 -3.29
C ALA A 21 -35.23 -14.82 -3.65
N VAL A 22 -35.29 -16.13 -3.39
CA VAL A 22 -34.13 -17.04 -3.51
C VAL A 22 -33.88 -17.50 -4.96
N ASN A 23 -34.81 -17.27 -5.89
CA ASN A 23 -34.68 -17.68 -7.30
C ASN A 23 -34.48 -16.51 -8.29
N MET A 24 -34.22 -15.31 -7.77
CA MET A 24 -34.04 -14.11 -8.59
C MET A 24 -32.54 -13.85 -8.81
N PRO A 25 -32.08 -13.53 -10.03
CA PRO A 25 -30.66 -13.22 -10.25
C PRO A 25 -30.18 -12.07 -9.37
N PHE A 26 -28.93 -12.12 -8.92
CA PHE A 26 -28.32 -11.13 -8.02
C PHE A 26 -28.54 -9.69 -8.48
N ALA A 27 -28.30 -9.41 -9.77
CA ALA A 27 -28.51 -8.08 -10.35
C ALA A 27 -29.95 -7.58 -10.18
N GLU A 28 -30.94 -8.46 -10.29
CA GLU A 28 -32.35 -8.11 -10.11
C GLU A 28 -32.72 -7.96 -8.62
N GLN A 29 -32.13 -8.77 -7.73
CA GLN A 29 -32.27 -8.58 -6.29
C GLN A 29 -31.76 -7.19 -5.87
N ARG A 30 -30.56 -6.79 -6.35
CA ARG A 30 -29.99 -5.46 -6.10
C ARG A 30 -30.90 -4.34 -6.62
N ALA A 31 -31.35 -4.43 -7.87
CA ALA A 31 -32.17 -3.39 -8.50
C ALA A 31 -33.52 -3.16 -7.78
N ARG A 32 -34.04 -4.17 -7.08
CA ARG A 32 -35.29 -4.08 -6.31
C ARG A 32 -35.07 -3.71 -4.85
N HIS A 33 -33.85 -3.84 -4.35
CA HIS A 33 -33.51 -3.57 -2.96
C HIS A 33 -33.37 -2.06 -2.75
N VAL A 34 -34.04 -1.56 -1.71
CA VAL A 34 -33.83 -0.19 -1.24
C VAL A 34 -32.70 -0.24 -0.21
N ASN A 35 -31.55 0.30 -0.56
CA ASN A 35 -30.43 0.40 0.38
C ASN A 35 -30.81 1.34 1.54
N HIS A 36 -30.74 0.83 2.77
CA HIS A 36 -30.97 1.61 4.00
C HIS A 36 -29.66 2.00 4.69
N PHE A 37 -28.53 1.78 4.03
CA PHE A 37 -27.20 2.02 4.57
C PHE A 37 -26.37 3.00 3.71
N PRO A 38 -26.64 4.31 3.80
CA PRO A 38 -25.66 5.32 3.40
C PRO A 38 -24.67 5.55 4.54
N LEU A 39 -23.37 5.41 4.28
CA LEU A 39 -22.33 5.92 5.16
C LEU A 39 -22.41 7.45 5.21
N PRO A 40 -21.93 8.11 6.30
CA PRO A 40 -21.86 9.56 6.34
C PRO A 40 -21.13 10.11 5.11
N ASN A 41 -21.72 11.10 4.45
CA ASN A 41 -21.08 11.75 3.29
C ASN A 41 -19.89 12.58 3.78
N PHE A 42 -18.68 12.15 3.42
CA PHE A 42 -17.48 12.97 3.58
C PHE A 42 -17.29 13.75 2.29
N ALA A 43 -18.05 14.85 2.13
CA ALA A 43 -17.80 15.79 1.04
C ALA A 43 -16.36 16.31 1.18
N GLY A 44 -15.48 15.81 0.32
CA GLY A 44 -14.06 16.08 0.30
C GLY A 44 -13.69 17.07 -0.82
N PRO A 45 -12.46 17.59 -0.82
CA PRO A 45 -11.96 18.35 -1.96
C PRO A 45 -11.95 17.46 -3.23
N PRO A 46 -11.94 18.08 -4.43
CA PRO A 46 -11.64 17.36 -5.66
C PRO A 46 -10.34 16.55 -5.54
N PRO A 47 -10.16 15.48 -6.32
CA PRO A 47 -8.91 14.74 -6.37
C PRO A 47 -7.74 15.64 -6.73
N GLU A 48 -6.56 15.20 -6.33
CA GLU A 48 -5.32 15.87 -6.72
C GLU A 48 -5.11 15.82 -8.24
N GLU A 49 -4.49 16.86 -8.80
CA GLU A 49 -4.05 16.85 -10.20
C GLU A 49 -2.84 15.93 -10.39
N PRO A 50 -2.90 14.95 -11.32
CA PRO A 50 -1.78 14.07 -11.60
C PRO A 50 -0.61 14.83 -12.24
N PRO A 51 0.65 14.37 -12.08
CA PRO A 51 1.81 14.97 -12.74
C PRO A 51 1.65 15.01 -14.27
N GLU A 52 2.19 16.04 -14.90
CA GLU A 52 2.10 16.22 -16.35
C GLU A 52 2.55 14.96 -17.10
N GLY A 53 1.69 14.45 -17.99
CA GLY A 53 1.99 13.28 -18.82
C GLY A 53 1.74 11.92 -18.17
N THR A 54 1.22 11.85 -16.94
CA THR A 54 0.86 10.57 -16.30
C THR A 54 -0.58 10.14 -16.62
N TYR A 55 -1.58 10.88 -16.15
CA TYR A 55 -3.00 10.62 -16.36
C TYR A 55 -3.77 11.92 -16.62
N ALA A 56 -4.95 11.79 -17.24
CA ALA A 56 -5.96 12.83 -17.26
C ALA A 56 -6.89 12.68 -16.04
N LEU A 57 -7.13 13.78 -15.33
CA LEU A 57 -8.21 13.88 -14.35
C LEU A 57 -9.53 14.20 -15.07
N VAL A 58 -10.49 13.27 -15.03
CA VAL A 58 -11.77 13.37 -15.77
C VAL A 58 -12.96 13.09 -14.87
N ARG A 59 -14.15 13.49 -15.33
CA ARG A 59 -15.41 13.01 -14.78
C ARG A 59 -16.10 12.03 -15.73
N TYR A 60 -16.56 10.90 -15.20
CA TYR A 60 -17.37 9.92 -15.92
C TYR A 60 -18.82 9.94 -15.42
N ALA A 61 -19.77 9.69 -16.31
CA ALA A 61 -21.19 9.65 -15.94
C ALA A 61 -21.48 8.39 -15.12
N ALA A 62 -21.96 8.54 -13.89
CA ALA A 62 -22.36 7.44 -12.99
C ALA A 62 -23.84 7.61 -12.56
N PRO A 63 -24.47 6.61 -11.91
CA PRO A 63 -25.91 6.60 -11.63
C PRO A 63 -26.43 7.80 -10.80
N LEU A 64 -25.61 8.33 -9.89
CA LEU A 64 -25.97 9.46 -9.03
C LEU A 64 -25.48 10.81 -9.57
N GLY A 65 -24.80 10.82 -10.71
CA GLY A 65 -24.17 11.98 -11.33
C GLY A 65 -22.71 11.68 -11.69
N ALA A 66 -21.93 12.70 -12.02
CA ALA A 66 -20.60 12.50 -12.57
C ALA A 66 -19.54 12.29 -11.48
N ASN A 67 -18.86 11.16 -11.50
CA ASN A 67 -17.79 10.81 -10.57
C ASN A 67 -16.39 11.09 -11.16
N TRP A 68 -15.40 11.34 -10.32
CA TRP A 68 -14.01 11.52 -10.75
C TRP A 68 -13.29 10.22 -11.12
N ALA A 69 -12.33 10.29 -12.03
CA ALA A 69 -11.37 9.23 -12.31
C ALA A 69 -10.03 9.79 -12.82
N TYR A 70 -8.94 9.07 -12.56
CA TYR A 70 -7.71 9.20 -13.35
C TYR A 70 -7.75 8.20 -14.49
N VAL A 71 -7.43 8.65 -15.71
CA VAL A 71 -7.43 7.77 -16.88
C VAL A 71 -6.25 8.10 -17.78
N SER A 72 -5.63 7.09 -18.41
CA SER A 72 -4.61 7.33 -19.42
C SER A 72 -5.07 8.34 -20.48
N GLU A 73 -4.16 9.25 -20.84
CA GLU A 73 -4.42 10.27 -21.85
C GLU A 73 -4.89 9.64 -23.18
N PRO A 74 -5.90 10.23 -23.85
CA PRO A 74 -6.33 9.77 -25.16
C PRO A 74 -5.19 9.81 -26.18
N ARG A 75 -5.05 8.75 -26.97
CA ARG A 75 -4.03 8.66 -28.03
C ARG A 75 -4.66 8.38 -29.37
N GLU A 76 -4.16 9.02 -30.41
CA GLU A 76 -4.48 8.64 -31.79
C GLU A 76 -3.83 7.29 -32.13
N GLY A 77 -4.54 6.45 -32.88
CA GLY A 77 -4.01 5.18 -33.35
C GLY A 77 -4.99 4.01 -33.18
N PRO A 78 -4.49 2.76 -33.21
CA PRO A 78 -5.30 1.58 -32.97
C PRO A 78 -5.94 1.61 -31.58
N ARG A 79 -7.17 1.09 -31.50
CA ARG A 79 -7.87 0.87 -30.23
C ARG A 79 -7.10 -0.11 -29.33
N ARG A 80 -7.00 0.22 -28.05
CA ARG A 80 -6.22 -0.51 -27.05
C ARG A 80 -7.14 -1.25 -26.06
N PRO A 81 -6.71 -2.39 -25.48
CA PRO A 81 -7.35 -2.94 -24.30
C PRO A 81 -7.34 -1.92 -23.16
N ALA A 82 -8.34 -1.99 -22.28
CA ALA A 82 -8.46 -1.11 -21.12
C ALA A 82 -8.65 -1.90 -19.82
N VAL A 83 -8.10 -1.37 -18.72
CA VAL A 83 -8.21 -1.92 -17.38
C VAL A 83 -8.83 -0.86 -16.47
N VAL A 84 -9.88 -1.24 -15.76
CA VAL A 84 -10.33 -0.53 -14.56
C VAL A 84 -9.61 -1.18 -13.37
N TYR A 85 -8.82 -0.41 -12.64
CA TYR A 85 -8.09 -0.90 -11.46
C TYR A 85 -8.63 -0.27 -10.18
N VAL A 86 -8.88 -1.10 -9.17
CA VAL A 86 -9.36 -0.68 -7.84
C VAL A 86 -8.40 -1.22 -6.77
N HIS A 87 -7.74 -0.33 -6.05
CA HIS A 87 -6.81 -0.72 -4.97
C HIS A 87 -7.55 -1.21 -3.72
N GLY A 88 -6.79 -1.67 -2.72
CA GLY A 88 -7.31 -2.06 -1.41
C GLY A 88 -7.60 -0.85 -0.52
N GLY A 89 -8.49 -1.03 0.47
CA GLY A 89 -9.00 0.03 1.34
C GLY A 89 -10.48 0.36 1.07
N PHE A 90 -11.16 0.90 2.09
CA PHE A 90 -12.56 1.35 1.99
C PHE A 90 -12.69 2.82 1.60
N ASP A 91 -11.58 3.48 1.30
CA ASP A 91 -11.58 4.91 0.98
C ASP A 91 -12.12 5.19 -0.42
N TRP A 92 -12.25 4.20 -1.33
CA TRP A 92 -12.88 4.28 -2.67
C TRP A 92 -12.51 5.55 -3.47
N SER A 93 -11.38 6.15 -3.11
CA SER A 93 -10.94 7.46 -3.54
C SER A 93 -9.84 7.29 -4.57
N ILE A 94 -9.37 8.40 -5.11
CA ILE A 94 -8.18 8.39 -5.95
C ILE A 94 -7.21 9.45 -5.45
N GLY A 95 -5.93 9.17 -5.59
CA GLY A 95 -4.86 10.10 -5.27
C GLY A 95 -3.53 9.59 -5.79
N ALA A 96 -2.44 10.14 -5.24
CA ALA A 96 -1.11 9.90 -5.80
C ALA A 96 -0.60 8.49 -5.81
N LEU A 97 -1.23 7.57 -5.06
CA LEU A 97 -0.95 6.14 -5.17
C LEU A 97 -0.98 5.67 -6.63
N ALA A 98 -1.86 6.20 -7.49
CA ALA A 98 -2.00 5.80 -8.89
C ALA A 98 -0.75 6.04 -9.77
N TRP A 99 0.15 6.96 -9.38
CA TRP A 99 1.41 7.26 -10.07
C TRP A 99 2.64 7.13 -9.17
N SER A 100 2.47 6.60 -7.96
CA SER A 100 3.57 6.39 -7.03
C SER A 100 4.25 5.06 -7.32
N ARG A 101 5.59 5.07 -7.41
CA ARG A 101 6.36 3.82 -7.31
C ARG A 101 6.39 3.41 -5.86
N THR A 102 5.89 2.23 -5.54
CA THR A 102 5.89 1.75 -4.16
C THR A 102 6.74 0.50 -4.03
N TRP A 103 6.91 0.04 -2.78
CA TRP A 103 7.63 -1.20 -2.52
C TRP A 103 6.89 -2.38 -3.15
N ARG A 104 7.63 -3.21 -3.88
CA ARG A 104 7.08 -4.37 -4.60
C ARG A 104 6.38 -5.40 -3.71
N GLY A 105 6.74 -5.46 -2.43
CA GLY A 105 6.09 -6.33 -1.45
C GLY A 105 4.69 -5.87 -1.03
N ASP A 106 4.25 -4.68 -1.42
CA ASP A 106 2.89 -4.16 -1.21
C ASP A 106 2.53 -3.11 -2.27
N ASP A 107 2.76 -3.42 -3.57
CA ASP A 107 2.52 -2.43 -4.63
C ASP A 107 1.05 -2.33 -5.03
N GLN A 108 0.31 -1.51 -4.29
CA GLN A 108 -1.12 -1.26 -4.53
C GLN A 108 -1.38 -0.21 -5.62
N SER A 109 -0.35 0.37 -6.24
CA SER A 109 -0.47 1.50 -7.17
C SER A 109 -1.22 1.19 -8.46
N GLY A 110 -1.23 -0.07 -8.89
CA GLY A 110 -1.70 -0.48 -10.22
C GLY A 110 -0.78 -0.03 -11.37
N MET A 111 0.43 0.48 -11.07
CA MET A 111 1.37 0.96 -12.08
C MET A 111 1.79 -0.10 -13.12
N ALA A 112 1.67 -1.39 -12.81
CA ALA A 112 1.90 -2.46 -13.79
C ALA A 112 1.04 -2.28 -15.06
N PHE A 113 -0.12 -1.61 -14.94
CA PHE A 113 -1.02 -1.29 -16.06
C PHE A 113 -0.67 0.01 -16.79
N ALA A 114 0.26 0.83 -16.28
CA ALA A 114 0.75 2.06 -16.92
C ALA A 114 1.71 1.75 -18.08
N GLN A 115 1.22 1.00 -19.06
CA GLN A 115 1.95 0.53 -20.24
C GLN A 115 1.41 1.24 -21.48
N ASP A 116 2.27 1.54 -22.46
CA ASP A 116 1.87 2.22 -23.71
C ASP A 116 0.67 1.55 -24.43
N GLY A 117 0.61 0.22 -24.38
CA GLY A 117 -0.41 -0.60 -25.03
C GLY A 117 -1.72 -0.75 -24.26
N LEU A 118 -1.83 -0.21 -23.05
CA LEU A 118 -3.01 -0.28 -22.20
C LEU A 118 -3.61 1.10 -21.97
N VAL A 119 -4.93 1.14 -21.79
CA VAL A 119 -5.62 2.26 -21.14
C VAL A 119 -5.92 1.82 -19.72
N VAL A 120 -5.47 2.56 -18.72
CA VAL A 120 -5.83 2.30 -17.33
C VAL A 120 -6.76 3.40 -16.81
N MET A 121 -7.75 3.01 -16.02
CA MET A 121 -8.67 3.89 -15.31
C MET A 121 -8.68 3.55 -13.82
N PHE A 122 -8.48 4.56 -12.99
CA PHE A 122 -8.65 4.53 -11.55
C PHE A 122 -9.92 5.35 -11.24
N PRO A 123 -11.08 4.71 -11.03
CA PRO A 123 -12.30 5.41 -10.70
C PRO A 123 -12.36 5.77 -9.21
N SER A 124 -12.87 6.95 -8.89
CA SER A 124 -13.44 7.24 -7.57
C SER A 124 -14.95 7.00 -7.59
N PHE A 125 -15.51 6.54 -6.46
CA PHE A 125 -16.93 6.18 -6.37
C PHE A 125 -17.78 7.22 -5.64
N ARG A 126 -19.10 6.98 -5.62
CA ARG A 126 -20.09 7.79 -4.92
C ARG A 126 -19.67 8.13 -3.47
N GLY A 127 -19.94 9.36 -3.06
CA GLY A 127 -19.62 9.84 -1.71
C GLY A 127 -18.16 10.16 -1.42
N ASN A 128 -17.25 10.00 -2.39
CA ASN A 128 -15.84 10.43 -2.25
C ASN A 128 -15.58 11.73 -2.99
N HIS A 129 -14.63 12.53 -2.50
CA HIS A 129 -14.39 13.88 -3.00
C HIS A 129 -15.71 14.69 -3.02
N ASP A 130 -16.01 15.37 -4.11
CA ASP A 130 -17.28 16.01 -4.37
C ASP A 130 -18.19 15.16 -5.30
N ASN A 131 -17.98 13.84 -5.37
CA ASN A 131 -18.87 12.93 -6.08
C ASN A 131 -20.25 12.88 -5.41
N PRO A 132 -21.36 12.81 -6.18
CA PRO A 132 -22.70 12.73 -5.61
C PRO A 132 -22.93 11.49 -4.74
N GLY A 133 -23.90 11.58 -3.84
CA GLY A 133 -24.35 10.45 -3.02
C GLY A 133 -23.54 10.24 -1.75
N SER A 134 -23.43 9.00 -1.31
CA SER A 134 -22.68 8.57 -0.14
C SER A 134 -22.17 7.15 -0.38
N ALA A 135 -21.07 6.75 0.24
CA ALA A 135 -20.59 5.38 0.13
C ALA A 135 -21.64 4.41 0.71
N GLU A 136 -21.83 3.27 0.05
CA GLU A 136 -22.86 2.27 0.33
C GLU A 136 -22.27 0.91 0.69
N CYS A 137 -20.94 0.82 0.80
CA CYS A 137 -20.18 -0.35 1.22
C CYS A 137 -20.49 -1.57 0.34
N PHE A 138 -19.91 -1.60 -0.86
CA PHE A 138 -20.06 -2.67 -1.86
C PHE A 138 -21.46 -2.86 -2.44
N PHE A 139 -22.31 -1.83 -2.38
CA PHE A 139 -23.65 -1.92 -2.97
C PHE A 139 -23.74 -1.03 -4.18
N GLY A 140 -23.74 0.28 -3.99
CA GLY A 140 -23.80 1.25 -5.07
C GLY A 140 -22.53 1.30 -5.92
N GLU A 141 -21.38 1.03 -5.31
CA GLU A 141 -20.07 1.05 -5.96
C GLU A 141 -20.00 0.05 -7.13
N ILE A 142 -20.79 -1.02 -7.10
CA ILE A 142 -20.95 -1.97 -8.21
C ILE A 142 -21.44 -1.25 -9.48
N ASP A 143 -22.43 -0.37 -9.34
CA ASP A 143 -22.99 0.35 -10.50
C ASP A 143 -22.04 1.45 -10.99
N ASP A 144 -21.23 2.02 -10.10
CA ASP A 144 -20.19 2.98 -10.46
C ASP A 144 -19.08 2.30 -11.28
N LEU A 145 -18.73 1.04 -10.97
CA LEU A 145 -17.82 0.23 -11.80
C LEU A 145 -18.40 -0.09 -13.18
N VAL A 146 -19.67 -0.51 -13.26
CA VAL A 146 -20.34 -0.71 -14.56
C VAL A 146 -20.30 0.56 -15.40
N ALA A 147 -20.54 1.72 -14.78
CA ALA A 147 -20.45 3.02 -15.44
C ALA A 147 -19.02 3.38 -15.88
N ALA A 148 -17.98 3.01 -15.13
CA ALA A 148 -16.59 3.18 -15.54
C ALA A 148 -16.25 2.36 -16.81
N ALA A 149 -16.77 1.13 -16.92
CA ALA A 149 -16.62 0.33 -18.14
C ALA A 149 -17.36 0.94 -19.35
N ASP A 150 -18.52 1.55 -19.13
CA ASP A 150 -19.26 2.29 -20.18
C ASP A 150 -18.53 3.54 -20.65
N PHE A 151 -17.94 4.29 -19.72
CA PHE A 151 -17.09 5.43 -20.04
C PHE A 151 -15.91 5.02 -20.93
N LEU A 152 -15.20 3.94 -20.57
CA LEU A 152 -14.08 3.44 -21.36
C LEU A 152 -14.52 2.94 -22.74
N ALA A 153 -15.62 2.20 -22.85
CA ALA A 153 -16.10 1.70 -24.15
C ALA A 153 -16.53 2.80 -25.12
N ALA A 154 -16.94 3.96 -24.60
CA ALA A 154 -17.27 5.13 -25.42
C ALA A 154 -16.04 5.87 -25.95
N ARG A 155 -14.83 5.61 -25.42
CA ARG A 155 -13.61 6.27 -25.86
C ARG A 155 -13.17 5.80 -27.25
N PRO A 156 -12.71 6.71 -28.13
CA PRO A 156 -12.29 6.35 -29.49
C PRO A 156 -11.01 5.51 -29.55
N ASP A 157 -10.16 5.60 -28.52
CA ASP A 157 -8.86 4.92 -28.41
C ASP A 157 -8.91 3.60 -27.61
N VAL A 158 -10.10 3.19 -27.15
CA VAL A 158 -10.34 1.95 -26.40
C VAL A 158 -11.08 0.94 -27.29
N ASP A 159 -10.68 -0.33 -27.19
CA ASP A 159 -11.43 -1.45 -27.77
C ASP A 159 -12.55 -1.86 -26.79
N PRO A 160 -13.84 -1.62 -27.12
CA PRO A 160 -14.94 -1.89 -26.22
C PRO A 160 -15.10 -3.38 -25.87
N GLU A 161 -14.53 -4.28 -26.68
CA GLU A 161 -14.54 -5.73 -26.47
C GLU A 161 -13.34 -6.22 -25.64
N ARG A 162 -12.50 -5.31 -25.14
CA ARG A 162 -11.29 -5.62 -24.35
C ARG A 162 -11.17 -4.71 -23.13
N ILE A 163 -12.23 -4.66 -22.33
CA ILE A 163 -12.27 -3.94 -21.05
C ILE A 163 -12.23 -4.96 -19.91
N TYR A 164 -11.30 -4.78 -18.98
CA TYR A 164 -11.01 -5.69 -17.88
C TYR A 164 -11.18 -4.99 -16.54
N LEU A 165 -11.51 -5.76 -15.50
CA LEU A 165 -11.57 -5.28 -14.13
C LEU A 165 -10.51 -5.99 -13.31
N VAL A 166 -9.69 -5.23 -12.58
CA VAL A 166 -8.71 -5.74 -11.65
C VAL A 166 -8.93 -5.06 -10.30
N GLY A 167 -9.02 -5.84 -9.23
CA GLY A 167 -9.17 -5.32 -7.88
C GLY A 167 -8.20 -5.98 -6.92
N HIS A 168 -7.70 -5.25 -5.92
CA HIS A 168 -6.94 -5.78 -4.79
C HIS A 168 -7.73 -5.66 -3.48
N SER A 169 -7.69 -6.70 -2.62
CA SER A 169 -8.28 -6.72 -1.28
C SER A 169 -9.77 -6.30 -1.28
N THR A 170 -10.15 -5.18 -0.67
CA THR A 170 -11.51 -4.62 -0.78
C THR A 170 -11.93 -4.36 -2.23
N GLY A 171 -11.02 -3.84 -3.07
CA GLY A 171 -11.24 -3.70 -4.51
C GLY A 171 -11.48 -5.05 -5.19
N ALA A 172 -10.86 -6.13 -4.72
CA ALA A 172 -11.08 -7.49 -5.24
C ALA A 172 -12.46 -8.04 -4.88
N THR A 173 -12.90 -7.84 -3.64
CA THR A 173 -14.25 -8.21 -3.19
C THR A 173 -15.32 -7.44 -3.97
N LEU A 174 -15.10 -6.14 -4.21
CA LEU A 174 -15.98 -5.33 -5.05
C LEU A 174 -15.98 -5.81 -6.50
N ALA A 175 -14.82 -6.18 -7.05
CA ALA A 175 -14.71 -6.72 -8.40
C ALA A 175 -15.45 -8.05 -8.53
N LEU A 176 -15.38 -8.92 -7.53
CA LEU A 176 -16.09 -10.20 -7.50
C LEU A 176 -17.61 -10.01 -7.48
N LEU A 177 -18.13 -9.12 -6.62
CA LEU A 177 -19.54 -8.76 -6.61
C LEU A 177 -19.98 -8.14 -7.95
N THR A 178 -19.13 -7.33 -8.58
CA THR A 178 -19.39 -6.74 -9.89
C THR A 178 -19.47 -7.81 -10.99
N ALA A 179 -18.61 -8.83 -10.95
CA ALA A 179 -18.65 -9.96 -11.88
C ALA A 179 -19.94 -10.80 -11.76
N ALA A 180 -20.49 -10.90 -10.54
CA ALA A 180 -21.78 -11.58 -10.31
C ALA A 180 -22.97 -10.73 -10.78
N ALA A 181 -22.87 -9.39 -10.71
CA ALA A 181 -23.94 -8.48 -11.07
C ALA A 181 -23.97 -8.09 -12.55
N SER A 182 -22.86 -8.24 -13.28
CA SER A 182 -22.70 -7.70 -14.63
C SER A 182 -21.69 -8.50 -15.47
N ASP A 183 -21.98 -8.65 -16.76
CA ASP A 183 -21.08 -9.23 -17.77
C ASP A 183 -20.31 -8.17 -18.57
N ARG A 184 -20.27 -6.92 -18.06
CA ARG A 184 -19.77 -5.76 -18.80
C ARG A 184 -18.26 -5.79 -19.08
N TYR A 185 -17.51 -6.51 -18.25
CA TYR A 185 -16.07 -6.73 -18.40
C TYR A 185 -15.81 -8.05 -19.13
N ARG A 186 -14.75 -8.07 -19.95
CA ARG A 186 -14.33 -9.27 -20.68
C ARG A 186 -13.71 -10.34 -19.77
N ALA A 187 -12.97 -9.91 -18.75
CA ALA A 187 -12.51 -10.77 -17.66
C ALA A 187 -12.30 -9.94 -16.39
N VAL A 188 -12.41 -10.60 -15.24
CA VAL A 188 -12.23 -10.00 -13.91
C VAL A 188 -11.09 -10.70 -13.18
N PHE A 189 -10.22 -9.93 -12.53
CA PHE A 189 -9.12 -10.44 -11.70
C PHE A 189 -9.28 -9.87 -10.29
N ALA A 190 -9.67 -10.73 -9.35
CA ALA A 190 -9.83 -10.39 -7.95
C ALA A 190 -8.62 -10.89 -7.16
N ILE A 191 -7.72 -9.97 -6.77
CA ILE A 191 -6.49 -10.26 -6.03
C ILE A 191 -6.76 -10.10 -4.53
N GLY A 192 -6.83 -11.21 -3.81
CA GLY A 192 -7.12 -11.29 -2.38
C GLY A 192 -8.56 -10.91 -1.97
N PRO A 193 -9.61 -11.39 -2.65
CA PRO A 193 -10.98 -11.13 -2.22
C PRO A 193 -11.31 -11.87 -0.92
N THR A 194 -12.21 -11.29 -0.14
CA THR A 194 -12.97 -12.02 0.88
C THR A 194 -14.31 -12.50 0.29
N ALA A 195 -15.01 -13.37 1.01
CA ALA A 195 -16.27 -13.93 0.56
C ALA A 195 -17.41 -13.00 0.95
N ALA A 196 -17.45 -12.63 2.22
CA ALA A 196 -18.42 -11.71 2.76
C ALA A 196 -17.73 -10.43 3.22
N VAL A 197 -18.41 -9.29 3.06
CA VAL A 197 -17.94 -8.02 3.62
C VAL A 197 -17.84 -8.06 5.15
N THR A 198 -18.54 -8.99 5.81
CA THR A 198 -18.39 -9.24 7.25
C THR A 198 -17.06 -9.88 7.65
N ASP A 199 -16.34 -10.48 6.70
CA ASP A 199 -15.04 -11.14 6.98
C ASP A 199 -13.93 -10.13 7.29
N TYR A 200 -14.13 -8.85 6.95
CA TYR A 200 -13.24 -7.76 7.36
C TYR A 200 -13.34 -7.41 8.86
N GLY A 201 -14.28 -8.02 9.60
CA GLY A 201 -14.43 -7.83 11.04
C GLY A 201 -14.64 -6.36 11.43
N ASP A 202 -14.02 -5.95 12.54
CA ASP A 202 -14.12 -4.58 13.07
C ASP A 202 -13.48 -3.52 12.14
N GLY A 203 -12.64 -3.93 11.20
CA GLY A 203 -12.06 -3.06 10.17
C GLY A 203 -12.96 -2.83 8.95
N GLY A 204 -14.08 -3.54 8.84
CA GLY A 204 -14.99 -3.47 7.69
C GLY A 204 -15.89 -2.21 7.67
N CYS A 205 -16.44 -1.89 6.50
CA CYS A 205 -17.39 -0.77 6.35
C CYS A 205 -18.84 -1.09 6.75
N LEU A 206 -19.17 -2.35 7.07
CA LEU A 206 -20.51 -2.77 7.51
C LEU A 206 -20.62 -2.75 9.05
N PRO A 207 -21.66 -2.11 9.62
CA PRO A 207 -21.83 -2.07 11.07
C PRO A 207 -22.31 -3.43 11.62
N PRO A 208 -22.05 -3.74 12.91
CA PRO A 208 -22.35 -5.04 13.52
C PRO A 208 -23.83 -5.45 13.52
N HIS A 209 -24.76 -4.50 13.36
CA HIS A 209 -26.21 -4.72 13.51
C HIS A 209 -27.02 -4.47 12.23
N VAL A 210 -26.41 -4.66 11.07
CA VAL A 210 -27.10 -4.48 9.78
C VAL A 210 -28.08 -5.63 9.49
N SER A 211 -29.17 -5.32 8.77
CA SER A 211 -30.23 -6.29 8.48
C SER A 211 -29.70 -7.49 7.66
N PHE A 212 -30.41 -8.62 7.71
CA PHE A 212 -30.04 -9.79 6.92
C PHE A 212 -29.98 -9.49 5.41
N SER A 213 -30.96 -8.76 4.88
CA SER A 213 -31.02 -8.42 3.45
C SER A 213 -29.85 -7.55 3.00
N GLU A 214 -29.38 -6.63 3.84
CA GLU A 214 -28.22 -5.79 3.52
C GLU A 214 -26.91 -6.60 3.51
N ARG A 215 -26.76 -7.57 4.43
CA ARG A 215 -25.60 -8.48 4.43
C ARG A 215 -25.62 -9.41 3.25
N TRP A 216 -26.78 -9.99 2.96
CA TRP A 216 -26.98 -10.95 1.88
C TRP A 216 -26.53 -10.38 0.53
N LEU A 217 -26.85 -9.13 0.21
CA LEU A 217 -26.50 -8.50 -1.07
C LEU A 217 -25.04 -8.03 -1.15
N ARG A 218 -24.25 -8.20 -0.09
CA ARG A 218 -22.83 -7.85 0.02
C ARG A 218 -21.96 -9.08 0.34
N ASP A 219 -22.51 -10.27 0.18
CA ASP A 219 -21.81 -11.53 0.34
C ASP A 219 -21.65 -12.17 -1.04
N ALA A 220 -20.43 -12.14 -1.57
CA ALA A 220 -20.14 -12.66 -2.90
C ALA A 220 -20.36 -14.17 -2.97
N SER A 221 -20.18 -14.90 -1.86
CA SER A 221 -20.33 -16.36 -1.83
C SER A 221 -21.73 -16.83 -2.22
N HIS A 222 -22.74 -15.98 -2.06
CA HIS A 222 -24.12 -16.30 -2.45
C HIS A 222 -24.38 -16.21 -3.95
N PHE A 223 -23.46 -15.61 -4.72
CA PHE A 223 -23.70 -15.26 -6.12
C PHE A 223 -22.54 -15.62 -7.06
N VAL A 224 -21.46 -16.24 -6.57
CA VAL A 224 -20.33 -16.65 -7.42
C VAL A 224 -20.74 -17.64 -8.52
N ASP A 225 -21.80 -18.41 -8.31
CA ASP A 225 -22.38 -19.33 -9.29
C ASP A 225 -23.17 -18.61 -10.41
N GLU A 226 -23.52 -17.34 -10.22
CA GLU A 226 -24.17 -16.51 -11.22
C GLU A 226 -23.19 -15.84 -12.20
N ILE A 227 -21.89 -15.87 -11.91
CA ILE A 227 -20.84 -15.25 -12.73
C ILE A 227 -20.83 -15.87 -14.13
N ARG A 228 -20.79 -15.01 -15.16
CA ARG A 228 -20.73 -15.41 -16.58
C ARG A 228 -19.44 -15.02 -17.28
N THR A 229 -18.70 -14.10 -16.66
CA THR A 229 -17.45 -13.57 -17.17
C THR A 229 -16.28 -14.37 -16.59
N PRO A 230 -15.27 -14.76 -17.40
CA PRO A 230 -14.03 -15.35 -16.90
C PRO A 230 -13.45 -14.55 -15.73
N THR A 231 -13.40 -15.17 -14.55
CA THR A 231 -13.03 -14.51 -13.29
C THR A 231 -11.94 -15.30 -12.59
N PHE A 232 -10.82 -14.65 -12.28
CA PHE A 232 -9.69 -15.26 -11.60
C PHE A 232 -9.60 -14.74 -10.17
N LEU A 233 -9.59 -15.64 -9.19
CA LEU A 233 -9.34 -15.33 -7.79
C LEU A 233 -7.86 -15.60 -7.52
N VAL A 234 -7.08 -14.59 -7.16
CA VAL A 234 -5.62 -14.68 -6.99
C VAL A 234 -5.27 -14.36 -5.54
N GLU A 235 -4.43 -15.14 -4.87
CA GLU A 235 -4.02 -14.86 -3.48
C GLU A 235 -2.68 -15.55 -3.17
N GLY A 236 -1.87 -14.95 -2.31
CA GLY A 236 -0.66 -15.58 -1.77
C GLY A 236 -1.00 -16.74 -0.84
N ALA A 237 -0.12 -17.74 -0.69
CA ALA A 237 -0.32 -18.85 0.24
C ALA A 237 0.22 -18.58 1.66
N GLU A 238 1.15 -17.63 1.81
CA GLU A 238 1.83 -17.33 3.07
C GLU A 238 1.03 -16.32 3.91
N GLN A 239 1.09 -16.45 5.23
CA GLN A 239 0.38 -15.53 6.12
C GLN A 239 1.08 -14.17 6.20
N PRO A 240 0.33 -13.04 6.23
CA PRO A 240 -1.13 -12.93 6.20
C PRO A 240 -1.73 -13.23 4.82
N SER A 241 -2.82 -14.00 4.75
CA SER A 241 -3.45 -14.39 3.47
C SER A 241 -4.92 -14.83 3.59
N ASN A 242 -5.73 -14.60 2.54
CA ASN A 242 -7.07 -15.17 2.38
C ASN A 242 -7.07 -16.50 1.59
N GLY A 243 -5.91 -17.11 1.34
CA GLY A 243 -5.71 -18.20 0.37
C GLY A 243 -6.55 -19.44 0.63
N ASP A 244 -6.86 -19.71 1.90
CA ASP A 244 -7.73 -20.82 2.32
C ASP A 244 -9.19 -20.66 1.86
N LEU A 245 -9.62 -19.42 1.58
CA LEU A 245 -10.97 -19.11 1.13
C LEU A 245 -11.18 -19.39 -0.36
N LEU A 246 -10.14 -19.19 -1.18
CA LEU A 246 -10.27 -19.23 -2.64
C LEU A 246 -10.76 -20.58 -3.17
N PRO A 247 -10.24 -21.75 -2.71
CA PRO A 247 -10.77 -23.04 -3.12
C PRO A 247 -12.24 -23.26 -2.77
N TRP A 248 -12.73 -22.64 -1.69
CA TRP A 248 -14.14 -22.71 -1.31
C TRP A 248 -15.02 -21.86 -2.23
N LEU A 249 -14.60 -20.63 -2.56
CA LEU A 249 -15.29 -19.79 -3.55
C LEU A 249 -15.33 -20.44 -4.94
N ASP A 250 -14.23 -21.05 -5.36
CA ASP A 250 -14.12 -21.82 -6.61
C ASP A 250 -15.11 -23.00 -6.63
N ALA A 251 -15.20 -23.74 -5.53
CA ALA A 251 -16.17 -24.83 -5.40
C ALA A 251 -17.63 -24.34 -5.43
N MET A 252 -17.92 -23.17 -4.84
CA MET A 252 -19.25 -22.57 -4.86
C MET A 252 -19.65 -22.05 -6.24
N ALA A 253 -18.69 -21.62 -7.06
CA ALA A 253 -18.95 -21.16 -8.42
C ALA A 253 -19.55 -22.25 -9.34
N GLY A 254 -19.32 -23.52 -9.02
CA GLY A 254 -19.94 -24.65 -9.72
C GLY A 254 -19.51 -24.73 -11.20
N THR A 255 -20.37 -24.31 -12.13
CA THR A 255 -20.06 -24.27 -13.57
C THR A 255 -19.75 -22.87 -14.08
N ALA A 256 -19.84 -21.85 -13.22
CA ALA A 256 -19.42 -20.49 -13.58
C ALA A 256 -17.91 -20.49 -13.91
N PRO A 257 -17.45 -19.62 -14.84
CA PRO A 257 -16.07 -19.58 -15.28
C PRO A 257 -15.19 -18.84 -14.27
N VAL A 258 -15.13 -19.35 -13.05
CA VAL A 258 -14.29 -18.87 -11.96
C VAL A 258 -13.11 -19.82 -11.80
N GLU A 259 -11.91 -19.29 -11.54
CA GLU A 259 -10.69 -20.08 -11.34
C GLU A 259 -9.89 -19.51 -10.16
N ALA A 260 -9.57 -20.35 -9.17
CA ALA A 260 -8.66 -20.00 -8.08
C ALA A 260 -7.19 -20.20 -8.43
N VAL A 261 -6.37 -19.20 -8.10
CA VAL A 261 -4.92 -19.15 -8.33
C VAL A 261 -4.23 -18.81 -7.01
N VAL A 262 -3.93 -19.84 -6.21
CA VAL A 262 -3.18 -19.71 -4.95
C VAL A 262 -1.69 -19.77 -5.24
N VAL A 263 -0.93 -18.75 -4.81
CA VAL A 263 0.47 -18.52 -5.22
C VAL A 263 1.44 -18.82 -4.06
N PRO A 264 2.29 -19.86 -4.17
CA PRO A 264 3.19 -20.24 -3.08
C PRO A 264 4.32 -19.23 -2.86
N GLY A 265 4.75 -19.05 -1.61
CA GLY A 265 5.89 -18.20 -1.24
C GLY A 265 5.61 -16.69 -1.32
N LEU A 266 4.37 -16.28 -1.53
CA LEU A 266 3.89 -14.91 -1.45
C LEU A 266 2.71 -14.85 -0.47
N ASP A 267 2.50 -13.69 0.13
CA ASP A 267 1.40 -13.36 1.05
C ASP A 267 0.37 -12.42 0.38
N HIS A 268 -0.57 -11.89 1.16
CA HIS A 268 -1.63 -10.99 0.68
C HIS A 268 -1.12 -9.75 -0.05
N PHE A 269 0.08 -9.26 0.31
CA PHE A 269 0.62 -8.01 -0.22
C PHE A 269 1.67 -8.24 -1.31
N SER A 270 2.58 -9.19 -1.08
CA SER A 270 3.69 -9.49 -1.99
C SER A 270 3.25 -10.17 -3.29
N VAL A 271 2.00 -10.66 -3.35
CA VAL A 271 1.39 -11.20 -4.58
C VAL A 271 0.96 -10.10 -5.58
N ILE A 272 0.72 -8.87 -5.12
CA ILE A 272 0.05 -7.83 -5.93
C ILE A 272 0.88 -7.44 -7.15
N ALA A 273 2.13 -7.04 -6.96
CA ALA A 273 3.01 -6.62 -8.03
C ALA A 273 3.19 -7.71 -9.11
N PRO A 274 3.63 -8.95 -8.78
CA PRO A 274 3.78 -9.97 -9.81
C PRO A 274 2.45 -10.39 -10.46
N ALA A 275 1.34 -10.39 -9.71
CA ALA A 275 0.03 -10.70 -10.29
C ALA A 275 -0.38 -9.63 -11.31
N THR A 276 -0.30 -8.35 -10.96
CA THR A 276 -0.66 -7.25 -11.87
C THR A 276 0.25 -7.19 -13.10
N GLU A 277 1.56 -7.47 -12.96
CA GLU A 277 2.51 -7.62 -14.07
C GLU A 277 2.10 -8.75 -15.04
N VAL A 278 1.77 -9.93 -14.51
CA VAL A 278 1.33 -11.09 -15.32
C VAL A 278 -0.02 -10.82 -15.99
N ILE A 279 -0.96 -10.19 -15.28
CA ILE A 279 -2.27 -9.82 -15.82
C ILE A 279 -2.10 -8.80 -16.95
N ALA A 280 -1.28 -7.75 -16.77
CA ALA A 280 -1.02 -6.75 -17.80
C ALA A 280 -0.45 -7.38 -19.08
N ARG A 281 0.54 -8.29 -18.94
CA ARG A 281 1.10 -9.06 -20.06
C ARG A 281 0.04 -9.92 -20.74
N ALA A 282 -0.75 -10.68 -19.97
CA ALA A 282 -1.80 -11.55 -20.51
C ALA A 282 -2.88 -10.76 -21.27
N ILE A 283 -3.23 -9.56 -20.81
CA ILE A 283 -4.17 -8.65 -21.48
C ILE A 283 -3.58 -8.13 -22.80
N LEU A 284 -2.31 -7.70 -22.78
CA LEU A 284 -1.60 -7.15 -23.93
C LEU A 284 -1.38 -8.19 -25.03
N ASP A 285 -0.91 -9.38 -24.65
CA ASP A 285 -0.63 -10.50 -25.56
C ASP A 285 -1.87 -10.99 -26.30
N GLY A 286 -3.05 -10.62 -25.80
CA GLY A 286 -4.29 -10.82 -26.51
C GLY A 286 -4.62 -12.30 -26.60
N GLY A 287 -5.21 -12.83 -25.52
CA GLY A 287 -6.12 -13.97 -25.69
C GLY A 287 -7.00 -13.65 -26.90
N GLY A 288 -6.86 -14.44 -27.97
CA GLY A 288 -7.36 -14.09 -29.29
C GLY A 288 -8.88 -13.85 -29.32
N PRO A 289 -9.51 -13.67 -30.49
CA PRO A 289 -10.94 -13.33 -30.60
C PRO A 289 -11.93 -14.33 -29.94
N ALA A 290 -11.47 -15.42 -29.33
CA ALA A 290 -12.28 -16.38 -28.59
C ALA A 290 -11.74 -16.79 -27.19
N GLY A 291 -10.66 -16.17 -26.67
CA GLY A 291 -10.05 -16.55 -25.39
C GLY A 291 -9.93 -15.40 -24.41
N ALA A 292 -10.31 -15.61 -23.15
CA ALA A 292 -9.93 -14.73 -22.04
C ALA A 292 -8.41 -14.77 -21.81
N PRO A 293 -7.79 -13.70 -21.30
CA PRO A 293 -6.42 -13.78 -20.79
C PRO A 293 -6.34 -14.89 -19.75
N ARG A 294 -5.23 -15.65 -19.76
CA ARG A 294 -4.96 -16.68 -18.76
C ARG A 294 -3.75 -16.30 -17.94
N ILE A 295 -3.82 -16.60 -16.65
CA ILE A 295 -2.74 -16.43 -15.68
C ILE A 295 -2.50 -17.77 -14.97
N SER A 296 -1.39 -17.91 -14.27
CA SER A 296 -1.09 -19.12 -13.49
C SER A 296 -0.22 -18.79 -12.30
N ALA A 297 -0.28 -19.60 -11.25
CA ALA A 297 0.57 -19.43 -10.06
C ALA A 297 2.06 -19.45 -10.43
N ASP A 298 2.49 -20.37 -11.31
CA ASP A 298 3.89 -20.45 -11.76
C ASP A 298 4.35 -19.17 -12.45
N ALA A 299 3.53 -18.58 -13.33
CA ALA A 299 3.85 -17.32 -13.99
C ALA A 299 3.97 -16.16 -12.99
N ILE A 300 3.13 -16.15 -11.95
CA ILE A 300 3.20 -15.14 -10.87
C ILE A 300 4.44 -15.37 -10.01
N VAL A 301 4.77 -16.60 -9.66
CA VAL A 301 6.02 -16.93 -8.95
C VAL A 301 7.24 -16.52 -9.77
N ASP A 302 7.24 -16.77 -11.07
CA ASP A 302 8.35 -16.38 -11.94
C ASP A 302 8.47 -14.86 -12.08
N ALA A 303 7.34 -14.16 -12.31
CA ALA A 303 7.32 -12.70 -12.28
C ALA A 303 7.80 -12.19 -10.93
N SER A 304 7.44 -12.86 -9.82
CA SER A 304 7.87 -12.47 -8.49
C SER A 304 9.38 -12.39 -8.37
N ARG A 305 10.15 -13.19 -9.14
CA ARG A 305 11.62 -13.24 -9.16
C ARG A 305 12.29 -12.15 -10.00
N GLU A 306 11.54 -11.37 -10.77
CA GLU A 306 12.12 -10.28 -11.57
C GLU A 306 12.80 -9.24 -10.66
N ARG A 307 13.87 -8.62 -11.18
CA ARG A 307 14.67 -7.65 -10.43
C ARG A 307 13.79 -6.51 -9.94
N CYS A 308 14.01 -6.15 -8.69
CA CYS A 308 13.51 -4.91 -8.15
C CYS A 308 14.12 -3.72 -8.92
N ALA A 309 13.41 -2.59 -8.91
CA ALA A 309 13.85 -1.32 -9.49
C ALA A 309 13.21 -0.15 -8.73
N THR A 310 13.04 -0.34 -7.42
CA THR A 310 12.36 0.57 -6.51
C THR A 310 13.37 1.38 -5.70
N SER A 311 14.53 0.80 -5.37
CA SER A 311 15.54 1.48 -4.56
C SER A 311 16.95 1.45 -5.17
N VAL A 312 17.70 2.53 -4.99
CA VAL A 312 19.11 2.64 -5.42
C VAL A 312 20.05 1.80 -4.56
N VAL A 313 19.62 1.39 -3.36
CA VAL A 313 20.41 0.55 -2.46
C VAL A 313 20.20 -0.94 -2.75
N GLU A 314 19.40 -1.30 -3.75
CA GLU A 314 19.29 -2.68 -4.21
C GLU A 314 20.65 -3.25 -4.64
N GLY A 315 20.90 -4.51 -4.28
CA GLY A 315 22.18 -5.18 -4.57
C GLY A 315 23.37 -4.70 -3.71
N SER A 316 23.16 -3.79 -2.76
CA SER A 316 24.18 -3.38 -1.77
C SER A 316 24.28 -4.30 -0.54
N ALA A 317 23.47 -5.36 -0.50
CA ALA A 317 23.44 -6.34 0.58
C ALA A 317 24.84 -6.88 0.92
N ALA A 318 25.24 -6.72 2.18
CA ALA A 318 26.55 -7.15 2.64
C ALA A 318 26.59 -8.65 2.96
N SER A 319 27.64 -9.31 2.48
CA SER A 319 27.93 -10.73 2.75
C SER A 319 29.11 -10.95 3.71
N GLN A 320 29.87 -9.90 4.02
CA GLN A 320 31.07 -9.97 4.85
C GLN A 320 30.97 -8.98 6.00
N ALA A 321 31.24 -9.45 7.22
CA ALA A 321 31.25 -8.61 8.41
C ALA A 321 32.26 -7.46 8.33
N GLU A 322 31.90 -6.34 8.92
CA GLU A 322 32.77 -5.19 9.08
C GLU A 322 33.93 -5.50 10.04
N PRO A 323 35.18 -5.13 9.73
CA PRO A 323 36.33 -5.41 10.61
C PRO A 323 36.16 -4.82 12.02
N TRP A 324 35.55 -3.64 12.12
CA TRP A 324 35.32 -2.93 13.38
C TRP A 324 34.15 -3.50 14.20
N ALA A 325 33.25 -4.29 13.61
CA ALA A 325 32.08 -4.82 14.35
C ALA A 325 32.48 -5.78 15.50
N SER A 326 33.69 -6.36 15.42
CA SER A 326 34.23 -7.26 16.43
C SER A 326 35.07 -6.57 17.52
N THR A 327 35.34 -5.27 17.40
CA THR A 327 36.09 -4.51 18.39
C THR A 327 35.19 -4.04 19.54
N PRO A 328 35.75 -3.64 20.69
CA PRO A 328 34.99 -2.95 21.74
C PRO A 328 34.19 -1.77 21.17
N HIS A 329 32.98 -1.55 21.70
CA HIS A 329 32.05 -0.54 21.16
C HIS A 329 32.56 0.89 21.24
N ASP A 330 33.41 1.20 22.22
CA ASP A 330 34.10 2.49 22.38
C ASP A 330 35.23 2.71 21.35
N GLU A 331 35.61 1.66 20.61
CA GLU A 331 36.56 1.72 19.49
C GLU A 331 35.85 1.74 18.12
N TRP A 332 34.51 1.67 18.07
CA TRP A 332 33.76 1.77 16.82
C TRP A 332 34.00 3.14 16.17
N PRO A 333 34.08 3.20 14.82
CA PRO A 333 34.26 4.47 14.13
C PRO A 333 33.04 5.37 14.32
N GLN A 334 33.15 6.66 13.95
CA GLN A 334 31.98 7.54 13.90
C GLN A 334 30.95 6.97 12.91
N LEU A 335 29.73 6.69 13.38
CA LEU A 335 28.62 6.15 12.59
C LEU A 335 27.46 7.13 12.48
N VAL A 336 27.04 7.68 13.63
CA VAL A 336 25.85 8.53 13.74
C VAL A 336 26.20 9.99 13.49
N LEU A 337 25.26 10.69 12.88
CA LEU A 337 25.29 12.11 12.58
C LEU A 337 24.00 12.76 13.11
N THR A 338 23.98 14.08 13.16
CA THR A 338 22.82 14.91 13.56
C THR A 338 22.31 15.70 12.36
N ASN A 339 21.01 15.97 12.31
CA ASN A 339 20.38 16.72 11.24
C ASN A 339 20.16 18.18 11.63
N GLU A 340 20.32 19.09 10.67
CA GLU A 340 19.68 20.40 10.66
C GLU A 340 19.05 20.62 9.28
N MET A 341 17.79 21.05 9.25
CA MET A 341 16.99 21.09 8.03
C MET A 341 16.06 22.29 7.98
N SER A 342 15.88 22.84 6.79
CA SER A 342 14.95 23.92 6.49
C SER A 342 14.25 23.66 5.15
N PHE A 343 12.96 24.00 5.13
CA PHE A 343 12.10 23.84 3.97
C PHE A 343 11.39 25.15 3.69
N SER A 344 11.08 25.40 2.42
CA SER A 344 10.49 26.66 2.03
C SER A 344 9.16 26.93 2.72
N GLY A 345 9.04 28.13 3.29
CA GLY A 345 7.87 28.56 4.05
C GLY A 345 7.73 27.95 5.44
N ARG A 346 8.78 27.31 5.99
CA ARG A 346 8.78 26.64 7.30
C ARG A 346 9.96 27.10 8.16
N PRO A 347 9.84 27.12 9.50
CA PRO A 347 10.99 27.40 10.36
C PRO A 347 12.06 26.30 10.24
N PRO A 348 13.34 26.61 10.41
CA PRO A 348 14.39 25.60 10.50
C PRO A 348 14.22 24.74 11.75
N SER A 349 14.59 23.47 11.64
CA SER A 349 14.58 22.49 12.73
C SER A 349 15.85 21.65 12.73
N GLY A 350 16.17 21.01 13.85
CA GLY A 350 17.36 20.19 13.97
C GLY A 350 17.31 19.24 15.16
N GLY A 351 18.24 18.28 15.16
CA GLY A 351 18.31 17.19 16.12
C GLY A 351 18.21 15.82 15.43
N ALA A 352 17.63 14.87 16.16
CA ALA A 352 17.49 13.48 15.77
C ALA A 352 18.83 12.85 15.32
N SER A 353 18.76 11.72 14.63
CA SER A 353 19.92 10.97 14.16
C SER A 353 19.86 10.77 12.65
N ALA A 354 21.02 10.68 12.02
CA ALA A 354 21.21 10.26 10.64
C ALA A 354 22.47 9.42 10.53
N PHE A 355 22.66 8.73 9.41
CA PHE A 355 23.89 7.98 9.13
C PHE A 355 24.11 7.89 7.62
N LEU A 356 25.26 7.35 7.22
CA LEU A 356 25.60 7.14 5.81
C LEU A 356 25.41 5.67 5.45
N ILE A 357 24.83 5.40 4.28
CA ILE A 357 24.74 4.08 3.66
C ILE A 357 25.65 4.06 2.43
N ASP A 358 26.42 2.98 2.26
CA ASP A 358 27.13 2.67 1.01
C ASP A 358 26.25 1.83 0.09
N ALA A 359 25.93 2.38 -1.08
CA ALA A 359 25.29 1.67 -2.17
C ALA A 359 26.16 1.75 -3.43
N GLY A 360 26.83 0.64 -3.76
CA GLY A 360 27.63 0.53 -4.97
C GLY A 360 28.81 1.50 -5.02
N GLY A 361 29.40 1.84 -3.87
CA GLY A 361 30.52 2.78 -3.76
C GLY A 361 30.11 4.25 -3.73
N ARG A 362 28.82 4.53 -3.49
CA ARG A 362 28.28 5.89 -3.32
C ARG A 362 27.61 5.99 -1.96
N ALA A 363 27.90 7.08 -1.25
CA ALA A 363 27.28 7.37 0.02
C ALA A 363 25.91 8.04 -0.18
N HIS A 364 24.92 7.55 0.54
CA HIS A 364 23.60 8.17 0.69
C HIS A 364 23.37 8.48 2.17
N VAL A 365 22.68 9.57 2.46
CA VAL A 365 22.28 9.89 3.84
C VAL A 365 20.99 9.15 4.13
N ALA A 366 20.94 8.44 5.26
CA ALA A 366 19.76 7.76 5.76
C ALA A 366 19.30 8.38 7.09
N THR A 367 17.99 8.57 7.22
CA THR A 367 17.34 9.13 8.42
C THR A 367 15.87 8.73 8.45
N ALA A 368 15.12 9.19 9.45
CA ALA A 368 13.68 8.93 9.57
C ALA A 368 12.84 9.92 8.74
N ALA A 369 11.83 9.41 8.02
CA ALA A 369 10.94 10.18 7.17
C ALA A 369 10.02 11.09 7.99
N HIS A 370 9.58 10.67 9.18
CA HIS A 370 8.72 11.49 10.05
C HIS A 370 9.38 12.80 10.51
N LEU A 371 10.69 12.96 10.33
CA LEU A 371 11.40 14.21 10.59
C LEU A 371 10.94 15.35 9.66
N THR A 372 10.28 15.05 8.55
CA THR A 372 9.72 16.06 7.64
C THR A 372 8.33 16.54 8.06
N ALA A 373 7.87 16.21 9.27
CA ALA A 373 6.58 16.58 9.84
C ALA A 373 6.71 17.15 11.28
N GLU A 374 5.59 17.31 12.00
CA GLU A 374 5.54 17.82 13.38
C GLU A 374 6.55 17.16 14.33
N PRO A 375 6.76 15.82 14.33
CA PRO A 375 7.77 15.19 15.20
C PRO A 375 9.21 15.68 14.95
N GLY A 376 9.53 16.11 13.73
CA GLY A 376 10.80 16.74 13.38
C GLY A 376 10.81 18.26 13.49
N GLY A 377 9.76 18.88 14.04
CA GLY A 377 9.63 20.34 14.16
C GLY A 377 9.27 21.06 12.84
N ILE A 378 8.77 20.32 11.85
CA ILE A 378 8.42 20.85 10.54
C ILE A 378 6.90 21.07 10.44
N GLU A 379 6.49 22.34 10.52
CA GLU A 379 5.07 22.75 10.43
C GLU A 379 4.86 23.88 9.41
N PRO A 380 3.89 23.72 8.46
CA PRO A 380 3.14 22.50 8.19
C PRO A 380 4.05 21.36 7.72
N ALA A 381 3.64 20.10 7.85
CA ALA A 381 4.43 18.98 7.35
C ALA A 381 4.79 19.14 5.86
N VAL A 382 5.90 18.55 5.44
CA VAL A 382 6.14 18.29 4.02
C VAL A 382 5.04 17.34 3.55
N ASP A 383 4.33 17.72 2.50
CA ASP A 383 3.20 16.94 2.06
C ASP A 383 3.65 15.56 1.54
N GLY A 384 2.82 14.54 1.72
CA GLY A 384 3.16 13.16 1.37
C GLY A 384 3.46 12.93 -0.12
N LEU A 385 3.17 13.92 -0.97
CA LEU A 385 3.39 13.84 -2.41
C LEU A 385 4.79 14.27 -2.75
N ALA A 386 5.27 15.35 -2.11
CA ALA A 386 6.67 15.69 -2.11
C ALA A 386 7.51 14.49 -1.63
N MET A 387 7.07 13.79 -0.58
CA MET A 387 7.76 12.58 -0.10
C MET A 387 7.82 11.45 -1.14
N ARG A 388 6.90 11.41 -2.11
CA ARG A 388 6.84 10.40 -3.18
C ARG A 388 7.37 10.88 -4.54
N ASP A 389 7.68 12.17 -4.67
CA ASP A 389 8.23 12.80 -5.87
C ASP A 389 9.50 13.58 -5.53
N PRO A 390 10.69 13.03 -5.84
CA PRO A 390 11.96 13.71 -5.61
C PRO A 390 12.03 15.12 -6.19
N THR A 391 11.42 15.39 -7.34
CA THR A 391 11.47 16.73 -7.95
C THR A 391 10.73 17.75 -7.10
N ARG A 392 9.57 17.36 -6.56
CA ARG A 392 8.75 18.22 -5.71
C ARG A 392 9.39 18.40 -4.33
N PHE A 393 9.96 17.35 -3.76
CA PHE A 393 10.73 17.47 -2.51
C PHE A 393 11.91 18.41 -2.66
N ASP A 394 12.72 18.22 -3.71
CA ASP A 394 13.93 19.00 -3.95
C ASP A 394 13.60 20.49 -4.16
N ALA A 395 12.41 20.80 -4.72
CA ALA A 395 11.91 22.17 -4.84
C ALA A 395 11.50 22.82 -3.51
N LEU A 396 11.16 22.02 -2.49
CA LEU A 396 10.83 22.49 -1.15
C LEU A 396 12.05 22.60 -0.23
N LEU A 397 13.10 21.83 -0.49
CA LEU A 397 14.30 21.77 0.34
C LEU A 397 15.14 23.04 0.19
N GLU A 398 15.32 23.81 1.28
CA GLU A 398 16.19 24.98 1.28
C GLU A 398 17.62 24.61 1.71
N GLU A 399 17.74 23.89 2.82
CA GLU A 399 19.01 23.38 3.33
C GLU A 399 18.78 22.13 4.18
N TRP A 400 19.67 21.15 4.09
CA TRP A 400 19.75 20.04 5.03
C TRP A 400 21.20 19.66 5.25
N THR A 401 21.75 20.05 6.40
CA THR A 401 23.11 19.74 6.81
C THR A 401 23.12 18.56 7.76
N ILE A 402 24.16 17.74 7.65
CA ILE A 402 24.36 16.55 8.46
C ILE A 402 25.80 16.53 8.95
N TYR A 403 26.01 16.36 10.25
CA TYR A 403 27.34 16.47 10.86
C TYR A 403 27.49 15.60 12.13
N PRO A 404 28.71 15.21 12.54
CA PRO A 404 28.93 14.58 13.83
C PRO A 404 28.65 15.59 14.95
N ARG A 405 27.85 15.22 15.96
CA ARG A 405 27.36 16.15 17.01
C ARG A 405 28.48 16.98 17.68
N THR A 406 29.66 16.40 17.86
CA THR A 406 30.82 17.05 18.50
C THR A 406 31.80 17.72 17.54
N GLN A 407 31.59 17.60 16.22
CA GLN A 407 32.44 18.13 15.14
C GLN A 407 31.57 18.78 14.04
N PRO A 408 30.77 19.82 14.34
CA PRO A 408 29.88 20.45 13.37
C PRO A 408 30.62 21.02 12.14
N GLU A 409 31.90 21.34 12.27
CA GLU A 409 32.74 21.81 11.16
C GLU A 409 32.98 20.76 10.05
N ARG A 410 32.66 19.48 10.32
CA ARG A 410 32.75 18.39 9.33
C ARG A 410 31.42 18.12 8.63
N GLU A 411 30.55 19.12 8.53
CA GLU A 411 29.24 18.98 7.88
C GLU A 411 29.32 18.57 6.40
N ILE A 412 28.29 17.83 5.98
CA ILE A 412 27.93 17.60 4.58
C ILE A 412 26.51 18.08 4.34
N ARG A 413 26.15 18.25 3.07
CA ARG A 413 24.80 18.66 2.67
C ARG A 413 24.08 17.53 1.96
N ALA A 414 22.82 17.31 2.35
CA ALA A 414 21.87 16.62 1.51
C ALA A 414 21.33 17.60 0.45
N THR A 415 21.25 17.15 -0.80
CA THR A 415 20.80 17.98 -1.93
C THR A 415 19.44 17.58 -2.49
N GLY A 416 18.76 16.62 -1.85
CA GLY A 416 17.43 16.19 -2.24
C GLY A 416 17.13 14.72 -1.88
N LEU A 417 15.94 14.25 -2.25
CA LEU A 417 15.57 12.84 -2.15
C LEU A 417 16.38 12.00 -3.16
N THR A 418 17.03 10.95 -2.66
CA THR A 418 17.65 9.94 -3.53
C THR A 418 16.58 9.21 -4.33
N GLU A 419 15.49 8.85 -3.66
CA GLU A 419 14.38 8.06 -4.18
C GLU A 419 13.08 8.40 -3.42
N PRO A 420 11.90 8.03 -3.94
CA PRO A 420 10.65 8.17 -3.20
C PRO A 420 10.70 7.50 -1.82
N ALA A 421 10.20 8.18 -0.78
CA ALA A 421 10.11 7.66 0.58
C ALA A 421 8.92 6.68 0.70
N VAL A 422 9.12 5.45 0.23
CA VAL A 422 8.06 4.43 0.09
C VAL A 422 8.24 3.24 1.03
N PHE A 423 9.34 3.22 1.78
CA PHE A 423 9.62 2.22 2.80
C PHE A 423 9.26 2.78 4.18
N ASP A 424 8.00 3.17 4.34
CA ASP A 424 7.42 3.75 5.56
C ASP A 424 8.31 4.87 6.15
N ASP A 425 9.04 4.61 7.25
CA ASP A 425 9.79 5.68 7.93
C ASP A 425 11.24 5.85 7.42
N TRP A 426 11.64 5.19 6.34
CA TRP A 426 12.94 5.40 5.72
C TRP A 426 12.99 6.63 4.83
N LEU A 427 14.00 7.47 5.04
CA LEU A 427 14.33 8.59 4.17
C LEU A 427 15.77 8.48 3.67
N LEU A 428 15.94 8.34 2.34
CA LEU A 428 17.25 8.36 1.70
C LEU A 428 17.46 9.66 0.95
N LEU A 429 18.52 10.39 1.30
CA LEU A 429 18.86 11.68 0.71
C LEU A 429 20.17 11.59 -0.07
N ARG A 430 20.22 12.31 -1.19
CA ARG A 430 21.41 12.39 -2.04
C ARG A 430 22.39 13.36 -1.40
N THR A 431 23.69 13.12 -1.55
CA THR A 431 24.73 14.06 -1.15
C THR A 431 25.81 14.15 -2.22
N ASP A 432 26.37 15.35 -2.40
CA ASP A 432 27.51 15.60 -3.30
C ASP A 432 28.85 15.59 -2.54
N ALA A 433 28.86 15.09 -1.30
CA ALA A 433 30.07 14.99 -0.49
C ALA A 433 31.13 14.12 -1.15
N ASP A 434 32.40 14.54 -1.03
CA ASP A 434 33.54 13.76 -1.50
C ASP A 434 33.66 12.48 -0.64
N PRO A 435 33.62 11.27 -1.26
CA PRO A 435 33.75 10.00 -0.56
C PRO A 435 34.99 9.89 0.32
N ASP A 436 36.08 10.59 -0.02
CA ASP A 436 37.34 10.55 0.73
C ASP A 436 37.30 11.43 2.00
N THR A 437 36.27 12.27 2.17
CA THR A 437 36.17 13.25 3.28
C THR A 437 34.90 13.12 4.12
N LEU A 438 34.21 11.99 4.04
CA LEU A 438 32.94 11.79 4.75
C LEU A 438 33.09 11.95 6.28
N PRO A 439 32.06 12.51 6.96
CA PRO A 439 32.09 12.75 8.39
C PRO A 439 31.98 11.49 9.25
N SER A 440 31.36 10.44 8.72
CA SER A 440 31.18 9.13 9.35
C SER A 440 31.51 8.00 8.38
N THR A 441 31.61 6.78 8.90
CA THR A 441 31.80 5.56 8.10
C THR A 441 30.49 5.18 7.43
N PRO A 442 30.44 5.07 6.09
CA PRO A 442 29.28 4.52 5.39
C PRO A 442 29.02 3.07 5.81
N LEU A 443 27.78 2.79 6.19
CA LEU A 443 27.32 1.50 6.63
C LEU A 443 26.74 0.71 5.45
N ARG A 444 26.90 -0.62 5.45
CA ARG A 444 26.28 -1.50 4.47
C ARG A 444 25.00 -2.12 5.03
N ILE A 445 24.06 -2.44 4.15
CA ILE A 445 22.76 -3.01 4.51
C ILE A 445 22.90 -4.53 4.69
N ALA A 446 22.24 -5.10 5.70
CA ALA A 446 22.26 -6.53 5.95
C ALA A 446 21.62 -7.33 4.80
N ALA A 447 22.15 -8.52 4.52
CA ALA A 447 21.61 -9.41 3.48
C ALA A 447 20.32 -10.14 3.89
N ARG A 448 19.93 -10.05 5.16
CA ARG A 448 18.65 -10.54 5.67
C ARG A 448 18.10 -9.56 6.73
N PRO A 449 16.78 -9.50 6.90
CA PRO A 449 16.15 -8.85 8.04
C PRO A 449 16.58 -9.49 9.37
N ALA A 450 16.42 -8.77 10.48
CA ALA A 450 16.64 -9.32 11.81
C ALA A 450 15.49 -10.27 12.20
N ASP A 451 15.84 -11.41 12.78
CA ASP A 451 14.88 -12.42 13.24
C ASP A 451 14.71 -12.37 14.77
N VAL A 452 13.57 -12.85 15.28
CA VAL A 452 13.35 -12.97 16.73
C VAL A 452 14.49 -13.76 17.39
N GLY A 453 15.10 -13.16 18.40
CA GLY A 453 16.25 -13.69 19.11
C GLY A 453 17.61 -13.20 18.60
N ASP A 454 17.69 -12.51 17.47
CA ASP A 454 18.93 -11.89 17.00
C ASP A 454 19.40 -10.79 17.95
N ALA A 455 20.73 -10.66 18.09
CA ALA A 455 21.34 -9.54 18.81
C ALA A 455 21.47 -8.34 17.87
N VAL A 456 21.05 -7.17 18.36
CA VAL A 456 21.09 -5.91 17.63
C VAL A 456 21.77 -4.81 18.45
N PHE A 457 22.21 -3.76 17.77
CA PHE A 457 22.90 -2.63 18.37
C PHE A 457 22.30 -1.31 17.88
N LEU A 458 21.69 -0.57 18.80
CA LEU A 458 21.22 0.80 18.53
C LEU A 458 22.39 1.76 18.76
N VAL A 459 22.76 2.52 17.74
CA VAL A 459 23.84 3.51 17.84
C VAL A 459 23.23 4.90 17.81
N GLY A 460 23.46 5.71 18.83
CA GLY A 460 22.85 7.04 18.91
C GLY A 460 23.28 7.86 20.12
N CYS A 461 22.73 9.07 20.23
CA CYS A 461 23.01 9.97 21.35
C CYS A 461 21.71 10.58 21.90
N PRO A 462 21.42 10.43 23.20
CA PRO A 462 20.27 11.08 23.81
C PRO A 462 20.43 12.60 23.78
N TYR A 463 19.33 13.33 23.68
CA TYR A 463 19.37 14.80 23.78
C TYR A 463 19.89 15.31 25.13
N SER A 464 19.75 14.50 26.19
CA SER A 464 20.23 14.83 27.52
C SER A 464 21.77 14.79 27.64
N GLU A 465 22.47 14.21 26.67
CA GLU A 465 23.93 14.09 26.66
C GLU A 465 24.56 14.97 25.55
N GLU A 466 24.80 16.24 25.87
CA GLU A 466 25.29 17.25 24.91
C GLU A 466 26.68 16.92 24.32
N THR A 467 27.55 16.27 25.10
CA THR A 467 28.92 15.92 24.70
C THR A 467 29.04 14.53 24.08
N CYS A 468 27.92 13.85 23.82
CA CYS A 468 27.90 12.51 23.25
C CYS A 468 28.50 12.51 21.84
N VAL A 469 29.51 11.65 21.62
CA VAL A 469 30.07 11.37 20.30
C VAL A 469 29.19 10.35 19.57
N GLN A 470 28.99 9.21 20.21
CA GLN A 470 27.98 8.17 19.94
C GLN A 470 28.00 7.18 21.10
N ASN A 471 26.85 6.59 21.41
CA ASN A 471 26.74 5.46 22.33
C ASN A 471 26.22 4.24 21.55
N VAL A 472 26.58 3.04 22.01
CA VAL A 472 26.15 1.76 21.43
C VAL A 472 25.39 0.98 22.49
N TYR A 473 24.08 0.82 22.27
CA TYR A 473 23.18 0.11 23.17
C TYR A 473 22.86 -1.27 22.60
N ARG A 474 22.99 -2.30 23.43
CA ARG A 474 22.76 -3.68 23.00
C ARG A 474 21.29 -4.04 23.22
N GLY A 475 20.75 -4.80 22.28
CA GLY A 475 19.43 -5.39 22.37
C GLY A 475 19.34 -6.78 21.75
N ARG A 476 18.16 -7.35 21.87
CA ARG A 476 17.73 -8.62 21.28
C ARG A 476 16.32 -8.47 20.75
N VAL A 477 16.10 -8.90 19.51
CA VAL A 477 14.78 -8.88 18.88
C VAL A 477 13.82 -9.78 19.65
N THR A 478 12.67 -9.23 20.04
CA THR A 478 11.64 -9.90 20.84
C THR A 478 10.39 -10.23 20.01
N ALA A 479 10.09 -9.41 19.00
CA ALA A 479 8.95 -9.58 18.10
C ALA A 479 9.20 -8.86 16.77
N GLY A 480 8.43 -9.20 15.73
CA GLY A 480 8.41 -8.48 14.46
C GLY A 480 7.16 -8.76 13.66
N ALA A 481 6.65 -7.74 12.96
CA ALA A 481 5.49 -7.80 12.10
C ALA A 481 5.49 -6.62 11.11
N GLU A 482 4.91 -6.82 9.93
CA GLU A 482 4.60 -5.75 8.96
C GLU A 482 5.79 -4.83 8.60
N GLY A 483 7.01 -5.36 8.47
CA GLY A 483 8.17 -4.56 8.10
C GLY A 483 8.82 -3.79 9.26
N ARG A 484 8.47 -4.14 10.51
CA ARG A 484 9.02 -3.56 11.74
C ARG A 484 9.40 -4.67 12.72
N PHE A 485 10.35 -4.39 13.60
CA PHE A 485 10.71 -5.28 14.70
C PHE A 485 10.95 -4.52 16.01
N VAL A 486 10.65 -5.20 17.11
CA VAL A 486 10.83 -4.72 18.48
C VAL A 486 11.98 -5.50 19.12
N TYR A 487 12.76 -4.83 19.95
CA TYR A 487 13.90 -5.42 20.66
C TYR A 487 14.04 -4.84 22.06
N ASP A 488 14.57 -5.64 22.99
CA ASP A 488 14.89 -5.17 24.34
C ASP A 488 16.12 -4.24 24.32
N LEU A 489 16.22 -3.36 25.31
CA LEU A 489 17.37 -2.48 25.52
C LEU A 489 17.98 -2.76 26.89
N ASP A 490 19.21 -3.28 26.89
CA ASP A 490 19.96 -3.57 28.10
C ASP A 490 21.33 -2.86 28.09
N PRO A 491 21.54 -1.83 28.93
CA PRO A 491 20.59 -1.29 29.92
C PRO A 491 19.48 -0.42 29.29
N PRO A 492 18.41 -0.10 30.04
CA PRO A 492 17.38 0.85 29.62
C PRO A 492 17.97 2.21 29.24
N VAL A 493 17.40 2.88 28.23
CA VAL A 493 17.97 4.10 27.65
C VAL A 493 16.92 5.20 27.47
N ASP A 494 17.37 6.46 27.54
CA ASP A 494 16.61 7.61 27.04
C ASP A 494 16.75 7.68 25.51
N VAL A 495 15.74 7.25 24.75
CA VAL A 495 15.79 7.22 23.28
C VAL A 495 15.46 8.57 22.63
N ARG A 496 15.28 9.65 23.40
CA ARG A 496 14.97 10.97 22.81
C ARG A 496 16.15 11.43 21.96
N GLY A 497 15.87 11.66 20.68
CA GLY A 497 16.88 12.03 19.67
C GLY A 497 17.41 10.88 18.83
N PHE A 498 16.91 9.67 19.02
CA PHE A 498 17.33 8.49 18.25
C PHE A 498 16.52 8.28 16.96
N SER A 499 15.45 9.04 16.70
CA SER A 499 14.74 8.98 15.41
C SER A 499 15.73 9.04 14.24
N GLY A 500 15.71 8.05 13.36
CA GLY A 500 16.65 7.97 12.23
C GLY A 500 18.00 7.31 12.54
N ALA A 501 18.23 6.84 13.77
CA ALA A 501 19.46 6.16 14.16
C ALA A 501 19.56 4.77 13.51
N PRO A 502 20.78 4.31 13.15
CA PRO A 502 20.97 2.97 12.62
C PRO A 502 20.82 1.92 13.73
N VAL A 503 20.12 0.83 13.41
CA VAL A 503 20.13 -0.42 14.18
C VAL A 503 20.96 -1.44 13.42
N LEU A 504 21.98 -2.01 14.08
CA LEU A 504 22.98 -2.86 13.46
C LEU A 504 22.90 -4.31 13.93
N ASP A 505 23.28 -5.26 13.07
CA ASP A 505 23.53 -6.65 13.45
C ASP A 505 24.94 -6.84 14.08
N VAL A 506 25.24 -8.07 14.51
CA VAL A 506 26.56 -8.47 15.04
C VAL A 506 27.72 -8.38 14.03
N HIS A 507 27.41 -8.10 12.77
CA HIS A 507 28.37 -7.96 11.69
C HIS A 507 28.61 -6.50 11.30
N GLY A 508 27.94 -5.54 11.96
CA GLY A 508 28.04 -4.11 11.68
C GLY A 508 27.20 -3.64 10.50
N HIS A 509 26.22 -4.45 10.06
CA HIS A 509 25.33 -4.10 8.96
C HIS A 509 24.01 -3.55 9.46
N VAL A 510 23.40 -2.66 8.69
CA VAL A 510 22.11 -2.03 9.00
C VAL A 510 20.98 -3.05 8.82
N VAL A 511 20.23 -3.28 9.89
CA VAL A 511 19.02 -4.12 9.90
C VAL A 511 17.72 -3.32 10.05
N GLY A 512 17.82 -2.04 10.42
CA GLY A 512 16.67 -1.15 10.54
C GLY A 512 17.06 0.29 10.81
N VAL A 513 16.09 1.19 10.68
CA VAL A 513 16.18 2.57 11.18
C VAL A 513 15.31 2.69 12.43
N PHE A 514 15.83 3.30 13.49
CA PHE A 514 15.07 3.51 14.73
C PHE A 514 13.86 4.41 14.46
N SER A 515 12.68 3.85 14.70
CA SER A 515 11.37 4.44 14.41
C SER A 515 10.37 3.89 15.41
N VAL A 516 9.55 4.75 16.00
CA VAL A 516 8.57 4.36 17.01
C VAL A 516 7.17 4.61 16.48
N SER A 517 6.35 3.56 16.36
CA SER A 517 4.98 3.64 15.84
C SER A 517 3.91 3.61 16.94
N GLY A 518 4.28 3.22 18.16
CA GLY A 518 3.36 3.10 19.31
C GLY A 518 3.94 3.57 20.64
N GLU A 519 3.19 3.34 21.72
CA GLU A 519 3.73 3.49 23.07
C GLU A 519 4.69 2.34 23.35
N LEU A 520 5.92 2.68 23.68
CA LEU A 520 6.94 1.71 24.09
C LEU A 520 7.01 1.62 25.62
N GLU A 521 7.42 0.46 26.12
CA GLU A 521 7.55 0.20 27.55
C GLU A 521 8.66 1.03 28.22
N LEU A 522 8.32 1.53 29.41
CA LEU A 522 9.18 2.34 30.28
C LEU A 522 9.45 1.59 31.59
N ASN A 523 10.65 1.75 32.15
CA ASN A 523 10.92 1.35 33.52
C ASN A 523 10.40 2.41 34.54
N ASP A 524 10.54 2.11 35.83
CA ASP A 524 10.12 2.98 36.94
C ASP A 524 10.80 4.36 36.93
N ASP A 525 11.96 4.49 36.26
CA ASP A 525 12.71 5.75 36.11
C ASP A 525 12.32 6.53 34.84
N GLY A 526 11.37 6.02 34.05
CA GLY A 526 10.95 6.62 32.78
C GLY A 526 11.95 6.43 31.63
N LEU A 527 12.85 5.45 31.73
CA LEU A 527 13.75 5.05 30.65
C LEU A 527 13.13 3.91 29.84
N MET A 528 13.39 3.92 28.54
CA MET A 528 12.89 2.90 27.62
C MET A 528 13.58 1.58 27.88
N ILE A 529 12.79 0.51 27.98
CA ILE A 529 13.31 -0.87 28.08
C ILE A 529 13.22 -1.62 26.76
N GLU A 530 12.55 -1.04 25.77
CA GLU A 530 12.43 -1.57 24.42
C GLU A 530 12.62 -0.48 23.36
N GLY A 531 13.06 -0.90 22.18
CA GLY A 531 13.16 -0.08 20.98
C GLY A 531 12.42 -0.74 19.83
N GLU A 532 12.07 0.08 18.84
CA GLU A 532 11.42 -0.37 17.60
C GLU A 532 12.24 0.15 16.41
N ALA A 533 12.29 -0.64 15.34
CA ALA A 533 12.93 -0.25 14.11
C ALA A 533 12.11 -0.64 12.89
N ASP A 534 12.16 0.20 11.88
CA ASP A 534 11.61 -0.07 10.55
C ASP A 534 12.65 -0.83 9.72
N SER A 535 12.30 -2.03 9.25
CA SER A 535 13.13 -2.92 8.46
C SER A 535 12.72 -3.01 6.99
N ARG A 536 11.73 -2.25 6.52
CA ARG A 536 11.17 -2.42 5.15
C ARG A 536 12.20 -2.24 4.05
N LEU A 537 13.11 -1.27 4.18
CA LEU A 537 14.19 -1.10 3.21
C LEU A 537 15.13 -2.32 3.19
N VAL A 538 15.42 -2.89 4.37
CA VAL A 538 16.30 -4.06 4.50
C VAL A 538 15.63 -5.31 3.96
N GLU A 539 14.35 -5.52 4.26
CA GLU A 539 13.51 -6.59 3.69
C GLU A 539 13.46 -6.50 2.16
N HIS A 540 13.27 -5.30 1.64
CA HIS A 540 13.34 -5.05 0.21
C HIS A 540 14.71 -5.43 -0.36
N VAL A 541 15.81 -4.88 0.17
CA VAL A 541 17.16 -5.18 -0.32
C VAL A 541 17.47 -6.68 -0.25
N ALA A 542 17.11 -7.36 0.83
CA ALA A 542 17.30 -8.80 1.01
C ALA A 542 16.50 -9.61 -0.02
N HIS A 543 15.23 -9.27 -0.23
CA HIS A 543 14.36 -9.90 -1.23
C HIS A 543 14.93 -9.76 -2.65
N CYS A 544 15.49 -8.60 -2.96
CA CYS A 544 16.06 -8.29 -4.27
C CYS A 544 17.47 -8.87 -4.47
N ALA A 545 18.24 -9.07 -3.39
CA ALA A 545 19.60 -9.61 -3.43
C ALA A 545 19.66 -11.14 -3.49
N ALA A 546 18.66 -11.84 -2.96
CA ALA A 546 18.59 -13.31 -2.94
C ALA A 546 18.37 -13.95 -4.33
N ARG A 547 18.49 -13.18 -5.43
CA ARG A 547 17.95 -13.53 -6.75
C ARG A 547 18.89 -13.27 -7.91
#